data_AF-A0A831L6F1-F1
#
_entry.id   AF-A0A831L6F1-F1
#
_cell.length_a   1.000
_cell.length_b   1.000
_cell.length_c   1.000
_cell.angle_alpha   90.00
_cell.angle_beta   90.00
_cell.angle_gamma   90.00
#
_symmetry.space_group_name_H-M   'P 1'
#
loop_
_entity.id
_entity.type
_entity.pdbx_description
1 polymer ?
#
loop_
_entity_poly.entity_id
_entity_poly.type
_entity_poly.pdbx_seq_one_letter_code
_entity_poly.pdbx_strand_id
1 'polypeptide(L)'
;MAVGINLWFMMRNPMARFWRVAARRPEAVLERIRASEAWVVFEDELPADFRSSRQKDQWVGPFRLDLPQTPKRVMVLGRANTYRESAAQILAELKSGRH
;
A
#
# COMPACT_ATOMS: atom_id res chain seq x y z
N MET A 1 22.71 25.71 -0.88
CA MET A 1 22.34 24.58 0.00
C MET A 1 20.83 24.60 0.20
N ALA A 2 20.08 23.76 -0.50
CA ALA A 2 18.61 23.70 -0.39
C ALA A 2 18.19 22.39 0.28
N VAL A 3 18.62 22.16 1.52
CA VAL A 3 18.18 21.03 2.35
C VAL A 3 17.14 21.54 3.34
N GLY A 4 15.97 21.91 2.82
CA GLY A 4 14.91 22.50 3.64
C GLY A 4 13.49 22.29 3.15
N ILE A 5 13.27 21.57 2.04
CA ILE A 5 11.93 21.48 1.41
C ILE A 5 11.22 20.14 1.65
N ASN A 6 11.89 19.06 2.05
CA ASN A 6 11.30 17.73 1.83
C ASN A 6 10.71 16.95 3.01
N LEU A 7 10.78 17.44 4.26
CA LEU A 7 10.14 16.71 5.37
C LEU A 7 8.68 17.14 5.60
N TRP A 8 8.39 18.44 5.46
CA TRP A 8 7.07 18.99 5.73
C TRP A 8 6.01 18.56 4.69
N PHE A 9 6.36 18.52 3.40
CA PHE A 9 5.49 18.02 2.34
C PHE A 9 5.25 16.50 2.43
N MET A 10 6.26 15.70 2.81
CA MET A 10 6.09 14.26 3.04
C MET A 10 5.15 13.95 4.21
N MET A 11 5.15 14.77 5.27
CA MET A 11 4.19 14.63 6.39
C MET A 11 2.73 14.86 5.96
N ARG A 12 2.50 15.61 4.87
CA ARG A 12 1.18 15.90 4.32
C ARG A 12 0.71 14.91 3.26
N ASN A 13 1.58 14.02 2.78
CA ASN A 13 1.22 13.01 1.78
C ASN A 13 0.38 11.88 2.45
N PRO A 14 -0.91 11.73 2.13
CA PRO A 14 -1.76 10.70 2.73
C PRO A 14 -1.20 9.29 2.54
N MET A 15 -0.52 9.06 1.42
CA MET A 15 0.09 7.77 1.10
C MET A 15 1.31 7.46 1.96
N ALA A 16 2.14 8.48 2.25
CA ALA A 16 3.27 8.30 3.16
C ALA A 16 2.79 7.96 4.57
N ARG A 17 1.69 8.58 5.01
CA ARG A 17 1.04 8.23 6.28
C ARG A 17 0.49 6.81 6.26
N PHE A 18 -0.19 6.40 5.19
CA PHE A 18 -0.68 5.03 5.01
C PHE A 18 0.45 4.01 5.15
N TRP A 19 1.54 4.17 4.39
CA TRP A 19 2.66 3.22 4.43
C TRP A 19 3.39 3.20 5.77
N ARG A 20 3.42 4.32 6.50
CA ARG A 20 3.95 4.34 7.87
C ARG A 20 3.10 3.51 8.84
N VAL A 21 1.78 3.51 8.68
CA VAL A 21 0.88 2.65 9.46
C VAL A 21 1.03 1.20 9.02
N ALA A 22 1.12 0.94 7.72
CA ALA A 22 1.38 -0.38 7.16
C ALA A 22 2.67 -0.98 7.72
N ALA A 23 3.76 -0.23 7.81
CA ALA A 23 5.00 -0.71 8.41
C ALA A 23 4.90 -1.04 9.92
N ARG A 24 3.92 -0.47 10.63
CA ARG A 24 3.73 -0.70 12.08
C ARG A 24 2.72 -1.81 12.40
N ARG A 25 1.75 -2.02 11.51
CA ARG A 25 0.68 -3.01 11.65
C ARG A 25 0.45 -3.71 10.31
N PRO A 26 1.48 -4.38 9.75
CA PRO A 26 1.45 -4.84 8.37
C PRO A 26 0.41 -5.94 8.16
N GLU A 27 0.16 -6.82 9.14
CA GLU A 27 -0.86 -7.87 9.07
C GLU A 27 -2.27 -7.27 8.97
N ALA A 28 -2.62 -6.35 9.88
CA ALA A 28 -3.94 -5.73 9.91
C ALA A 28 -4.23 -4.88 8.66
N VAL A 29 -3.18 -4.29 8.07
CA VAL A 29 -3.28 -3.59 6.78
C VAL A 29 -3.43 -4.60 5.63
N LEU A 30 -2.66 -5.69 5.63
CA LEU A 30 -2.74 -6.72 4.60
C LEU A 30 -4.12 -7.35 4.53
N GLU A 31 -4.75 -7.65 5.67
CA GLU A 31 -6.12 -8.18 5.72
C GLU A 31 -7.12 -7.26 5.02
N ARG A 32 -7.04 -5.95 5.28
CA ARG A 32 -7.95 -4.96 4.67
C ARG A 32 -7.65 -4.71 3.20
N ILE A 33 -6.37 -4.76 2.81
CA ILE A 33 -5.95 -4.73 1.41
C ILE A 33 -6.55 -5.92 0.66
N ARG A 34 -6.49 -7.14 1.24
CA ARG A 34 -7.07 -8.36 0.63
C ARG A 34 -8.58 -8.30 0.52
N ALA A 35 -9.26 -7.65 1.46
CA ALA A 35 -10.70 -7.47 1.45
C ALA A 35 -11.19 -6.43 0.42
N SER A 36 -10.29 -5.67 -0.22
CA SER A 36 -10.63 -4.58 -1.11
C SER A 36 -10.24 -4.87 -2.56
N GLU A 37 -11.19 -4.72 -3.49
CA GLU A 37 -10.94 -4.87 -4.94
C GLU A 37 -10.01 -3.80 -5.53
N ALA A 38 -9.72 -2.75 -4.76
CA ALA A 38 -8.80 -1.70 -5.14
C ALA A 38 -7.33 -2.18 -5.15
N TRP A 39 -7.05 -3.39 -4.67
CA TRP A 39 -5.70 -3.92 -4.56
C TRP A 39 -5.56 -5.32 -5.14
N VAL A 40 -4.33 -5.65 -5.53
CA VAL A 40 -3.91 -7.01 -5.85
C VAL A 40 -2.65 -7.31 -5.05
N VAL A 41 -2.63 -8.50 -4.46
CA VAL A 41 -1.59 -8.96 -3.55
C VAL A 41 -0.87 -10.15 -4.17
N PHE A 42 0.46 -10.07 -4.18
CA PHE A 42 1.35 -11.13 -4.62
C PHE A 42 2.21 -11.54 -3.44
N GLU A 43 2.07 -12.79 -3.02
CA GLU A 43 2.75 -13.33 -1.85
C GLU A 43 4.20 -13.79 -2.13
N ASP A 44 4.50 -14.07 -3.39
CA ASP A 44 5.82 -14.51 -3.84
C ASP A 44 6.41 -13.44 -4.75
N GLU A 45 6.48 -13.68 -6.06
CA GLU A 45 6.97 -12.71 -7.04
C GLU A 45 5.85 -12.15 -7.92
N LEU A 46 6.06 -10.93 -8.40
CA LEU A 46 5.21 -10.37 -9.45
C LEU A 46 5.49 -11.13 -10.75
N PRO A 47 4.47 -11.70 -11.43
CA PRO A 47 4.69 -12.39 -12.70
C PRO A 47 5.44 -11.48 -13.69
N ALA A 48 6.44 -12.03 -14.38
CA ALA A 48 7.30 -11.27 -15.30
C ALA A 48 6.49 -10.58 -16.42
N ASP A 49 5.37 -11.19 -16.78
CA ASP A 49 4.41 -10.74 -17.77
C ASP A 49 3.32 -9.80 -17.22
N PHE A 50 3.25 -9.56 -15.90
CA PHE A 50 2.18 -8.75 -15.30
C PHE A 50 2.10 -7.33 -15.89
N ARG A 51 3.26 -6.71 -16.17
CA ARG A 51 3.32 -5.39 -16.83
C ARG A 51 3.03 -5.45 -18.34
N SER A 52 3.12 -6.62 -18.95
CA SER A 52 2.93 -6.81 -20.39
C SER A 52 1.49 -7.23 -20.71
N SER A 53 0.84 -7.96 -19.80
CA SER A 53 -0.50 -8.52 -19.98
C SER A 53 -1.63 -7.63 -19.45
N ARG A 54 -1.36 -6.73 -18.50
CA ARG A 54 -2.37 -5.81 -17.95
C ARG A 54 -2.02 -4.37 -18.26
N GLN A 55 -3.05 -3.62 -18.67
CA GLN A 55 -3.01 -2.19 -18.98
C GLN A 55 -2.21 -1.43 -17.90
N LYS A 56 -0.97 -1.05 -18.23
CA LYS A 56 0.03 -0.51 -17.29
C LYS A 56 -0.50 0.69 -16.50
N ASP A 57 -1.37 1.47 -17.12
CA ASP A 57 -1.94 2.70 -16.54
C ASP A 57 -3.03 2.44 -15.50
N GLN A 58 -3.55 1.20 -15.42
CA GLN A 58 -4.56 0.84 -14.42
C GLN A 58 -3.97 0.53 -13.04
N TRP A 59 -2.67 0.30 -12.93
CA TRP A 59 -2.04 -0.20 -11.72
C TRP A 59 -0.91 0.71 -11.24
N VAL A 60 -0.89 0.99 -9.95
CA VAL A 60 0.15 1.78 -9.28
C VAL A 60 0.94 0.86 -8.36
N GLY A 61 2.27 0.93 -8.47
CA GLY A 61 3.21 0.12 -7.71
C GLY A 61 4.29 -0.54 -8.59
N PRO A 62 4.88 -1.66 -8.15
CA PRO A 62 4.54 -2.43 -6.95
C PRO A 62 5.01 -1.74 -5.65
N PHE A 63 4.20 -1.86 -4.61
CA PHE A 63 4.54 -1.50 -3.23
C PHE A 63 4.97 -2.75 -2.47
N ARG A 64 5.84 -2.58 -1.47
CA ARG A 64 6.33 -3.67 -0.63
C ARG A 64 5.74 -3.57 0.77
N LEU A 65 5.27 -4.69 1.29
CA LEU A 65 4.81 -4.83 2.66
C LEU A 65 5.57 -5.99 3.29
N ASP A 66 6.42 -5.68 4.26
CA ASP A 66 7.22 -6.68 4.97
C ASP A 66 6.44 -7.13 6.24
N LEU A 67 6.22 -8.43 6.38
CA LEU A 67 5.56 -9.02 7.55
C LEU A 67 6.61 -9.44 8.60
N PRO A 68 6.48 -9.04 9.88
CA PRO A 68 7.44 -9.34 10.94
C PRO A 68 7.33 -10.77 11.48
N GLN A 69 6.12 -11.33 11.58
CA GLN A 69 5.90 -12.65 12.21
C GLN A 69 6.22 -13.83 11.29
N THR A 70 6.18 -13.60 9.99
CA THR A 70 6.66 -14.54 8.98
C THR A 70 7.51 -13.68 8.06
N PRO A 71 8.84 -13.85 7.99
CA PRO A 71 9.72 -13.03 7.14
C PRO A 71 9.39 -13.29 5.67
N LYS A 72 8.27 -12.71 5.26
CA LYS A 72 7.63 -12.85 3.97
C LYS A 72 7.36 -11.45 3.51
N ARG A 73 7.90 -11.16 2.34
CA ARG A 73 7.69 -9.90 1.66
C ARG A 73 6.50 -10.09 0.74
N VAL A 74 5.51 -9.23 0.89
CA VAL A 74 4.34 -9.22 0.04
C VAL A 74 4.43 -8.03 -0.91
N MET A 75 4.19 -8.27 -2.19
CA MET A 75 4.08 -7.23 -3.20
C MET A 75 2.62 -6.85 -3.40
N VAL A 76 2.34 -5.55 -3.41
CA VAL A 76 0.97 -5.04 -3.54
C VAL A 76 0.90 -4.04 -4.68
N LEU A 77 -0.14 -4.15 -5.50
CA LEU A 77 -0.48 -3.13 -6.50
C LEU A 77 -1.85 -2.55 -6.20
N GLY A 78 -1.98 -1.23 -6.35
CA GLY A 78 -3.24 -0.53 -6.22
C GLY A 78 -3.83 -0.21 -7.60
N ARG A 79 -5.15 -0.27 -7.76
CA ARG A 79 -5.83 0.26 -8.95
C ARG A 79 -5.73 1.77 -8.97
N ALA A 80 -5.23 2.36 -10.04
CA ALA A 80 -4.92 3.79 -10.16
C ALA A 80 -6.06 4.71 -9.71
N ASN A 81 -7.30 4.33 -10.01
CA ASN A 81 -8.47 5.16 -9.74
C ASN A 81 -9.00 5.06 -8.30
N THR A 82 -8.77 3.94 -7.60
CA THR A 82 -9.48 3.64 -6.33
C THR A 82 -8.56 3.35 -5.15
N TYR A 83 -7.27 3.05 -5.38
CA TYR A 83 -6.36 2.65 -4.30
C TYR A 83 -6.14 3.73 -3.24
N ARG A 84 -6.18 5.01 -3.62
CA ARG A 84 -5.98 6.13 -2.67
C ARG A 84 -7.15 6.28 -1.71
N GLU A 85 -8.37 6.11 -2.21
CA GLU A 85 -9.59 6.13 -1.41
C GLU A 85 -9.62 4.94 -0.46
N SER A 86 -9.35 3.73 -0.98
CA SER A 86 -9.22 2.52 -0.17
C SER A 86 -8.15 2.68 0.93
N ALA A 87 -6.97 3.25 0.62
CA ALA A 87 -5.94 3.54 1.62
C ALA A 87 -6.44 4.49 2.73
N ALA A 88 -7.23 5.51 2.37
CA ALA A 88 -7.80 6.44 3.34
C ALA A 88 -8.86 5.75 4.24
N GLN A 89 -9.70 4.89 3.66
CA GLN A 89 -10.69 4.10 4.40
C GLN A 89 -10.02 3.15 5.39
N ILE A 90 -9.01 2.39 4.94
CA ILE A 90 -8.23 1.48 5.80
C ILE A 90 -7.62 2.23 6.98
N LEU A 91 -7.07 3.43 6.74
CA LEU A 91 -6.55 4.27 7.82
C LEU A 91 -7.62 4.73 8.81
N ALA A 92 -8.83 5.02 8.34
CA ALA A 92 -9.94 5.43 9.19
C ALA A 92 -10.39 4.25 10.06
N GLU A 93 -10.61 3.08 9.46
CA GLU A 93 -11.02 1.85 10.16
C GLU A 93 -10.03 1.46 11.26
N LEU A 94 -8.72 1.47 10.94
CA LEU A 94 -7.66 1.14 11.89
C LEU A 94 -7.53 2.14 13.06
N LYS A 95 -7.96 3.39 12.88
CA LYS A 95 -8.02 4.37 13.96
C LYS A 95 -9.26 4.21 14.83
N SER A 96 -10.39 3.88 14.21
CA SER A 96 -11.67 3.73 14.90
C SER A 96 -11.76 2.45 15.73
N GLY A 97 -10.79 1.54 15.65
CA GLY A 97 -10.78 0.30 16.41
C GLY A 97 -11.88 -0.68 16.03
N ARG A 98 -12.52 -0.50 14.86
CA ARG A 98 -13.42 -1.51 14.29
C ARG A 98 -12.57 -2.71 13.84
N HIS A 99 -12.58 -3.73 14.70
CA HIS A 99 -12.13 -5.08 14.43
C HIS A 99 -13.30 -5.89 13.90
#